data_AF-A0A0A1MSB3-F1
#
_entry.id   AF-A0A0A1MSB3-F1
#
_cell.length_a   1.000
_cell.length_b   1.000
_cell.length_c   1.000
_cell.angle_alpha   90.00
_cell.angle_beta   90.00
_cell.angle_gamma   90.00
#
_symmetry.space_group_name_H-M   'P 1'
#
loop_
_entity.id
_entity.type
_entity.pdbx_description
1 polymer ?
#
loop_
_entity_poly.entity_id
_entity_poly.type
_entity_poly.pdbx_seq_one_letter_code
_entity_poly.pdbx_strand_id
1 'polypeptide(L)'
;MHPSNEGNNLIPQGKYLPASRFGNIIYTAGMTPRKNGVLLQSGKVIAAEPVSTYYPAVRQAAANALTAAVNTLMEGEQLMQILSLTVYHGEPSVKLPPQNKA
;
A
#
# COMPACT_ATOMS: atom_id res chain seq x y z
N MET A 1 16.48 -15.92 19.32
CA MET A 1 15.02 -15.71 19.15
C MET A 1 14.74 -14.24 19.44
N HIS A 2 14.45 -13.46 18.40
CA HIS A 2 14.11 -12.05 18.55
C HIS A 2 12.64 -11.98 19.01
N PRO A 3 12.28 -11.19 20.03
CA PRO A 3 10.89 -11.04 20.42
C PRO A 3 10.15 -10.42 19.24
N SER A 4 9.11 -11.11 18.76
CA SER A 4 8.19 -10.58 17.78
C SER A 4 7.60 -9.28 18.33
N ASN A 5 7.89 -8.16 17.69
CA ASN A 5 7.35 -6.85 18.04
C ASN A 5 5.83 -6.89 17.80
N GLU A 6 5.05 -7.26 18.81
CA GLU A 6 3.59 -7.48 18.74
C GLU A 6 2.76 -6.20 18.49
N GLY A 7 3.39 -5.08 18.14
CA GLY A 7 2.70 -3.78 18.05
C GLY A 7 2.20 -3.34 16.68
N ASN A 8 2.65 -3.94 15.56
CA ASN A 8 2.33 -3.36 14.23
C ASN A 8 2.41 -4.36 13.07
N ASN A 9 1.91 -5.58 13.27
CA ASN A 9 1.96 -6.58 12.21
C ASN A 9 0.83 -6.32 11.19
N LEU A 10 1.21 -5.85 10.00
CA LEU A 10 0.28 -5.63 8.91
C LEU A 10 -0.34 -6.96 8.51
N ILE A 11 -1.66 -7.08 8.67
CA ILE A 11 -2.40 -8.30 8.33
C ILE A 11 -2.69 -8.31 6.82
N PRO A 12 -2.11 -9.25 6.05
CA PRO A 12 -2.45 -9.43 4.65
C PRO A 12 -3.94 -9.65 4.46
N GLN A 13 -4.50 -9.11 3.38
CA GLN A 13 -5.91 -9.30 3.04
C GLN A 13 -6.10 -10.54 2.12
N GLY A 14 -5.24 -11.55 2.28
CA GLY A 14 -5.19 -12.75 1.46
C GLY A 14 -4.02 -13.65 1.83
N LYS A 15 -3.83 -14.74 1.08
CA LYS A 15 -2.73 -15.71 1.30
C LYS A 15 -1.45 -15.27 0.59
N TYR A 16 -0.84 -14.20 1.07
CA TYR A 16 0.44 -13.68 0.54
C TYR A 16 1.26 -13.02 1.67
N LEU A 17 2.56 -12.83 1.43
CA LEU A 17 3.45 -12.14 2.37
C LEU A 17 3.34 -10.61 2.19
N PRO A 18 3.32 -9.81 3.27
CA PRO A 18 3.32 -8.35 3.18
C PRO A 18 4.52 -7.79 2.43
N ALA A 19 5.69 -8.42 2.57
CA ALA A 19 6.90 -8.11 1.85
C ALA A 19 7.77 -9.37 1.71
N SER A 20 8.63 -9.39 0.69
CA SER A 20 9.62 -10.44 0.47
C SER A 20 10.96 -9.82 0.06
N ARG A 21 12.05 -10.53 0.33
CA ARG A 21 13.41 -10.12 0.00
C ARG A 21 13.97 -10.94 -1.14
N PHE A 22 14.69 -10.28 -2.03
CA PHE A 22 15.59 -10.91 -2.99
C PHE A 22 16.94 -10.16 -3.00
N GLY A 23 17.99 -10.80 -2.48
CA GLY A 23 19.29 -10.15 -2.28
C GLY A 23 19.18 -8.94 -1.35
N ASN A 24 19.60 -7.77 -1.84
CA ASN A 24 19.55 -6.48 -1.14
C ASN A 24 18.30 -5.65 -1.46
N ILE A 25 17.30 -6.24 -2.15
CA ILE A 25 16.06 -5.58 -2.51
C ILE A 25 14.89 -6.19 -1.73
N ILE A 26 14.06 -5.35 -1.14
CA ILE A 26 12.80 -5.73 -0.51
C ILE A 26 11.65 -5.26 -1.40
N TYR A 27 10.74 -6.16 -1.75
CA TYR A 27 9.50 -5.86 -2.45
C TYR A 27 8.32 -5.97 -1.50
N THR A 28 7.49 -4.94 -1.45
CA THR A 28 6.24 -4.95 -0.69
C THR A 28 5.07 -5.37 -1.57
N ALA A 29 4.11 -6.09 -1.00
CA ALA A 29 2.80 -6.26 -1.63
C ALA A 29 2.06 -4.91 -1.71
N GLY A 30 0.93 -4.88 -2.43
CA GLY A 30 0.06 -3.70 -2.47
C GLY A 30 -0.51 -3.37 -1.08
N MET A 31 -0.27 -2.14 -0.62
CA MET A 31 -0.72 -1.70 0.70
C MET A 31 -1.91 -0.75 0.60
N THR A 32 -3.00 -1.13 1.26
CA THR A 32 -4.20 -0.29 1.38
C THR A 32 -4.10 0.66 2.58
N PRO A 33 -4.86 1.77 2.61
CA PRO A 33 -4.87 2.71 3.73
C PRO A 33 -5.65 2.17 4.94
N ARG A 34 -5.22 1.02 5.47
CA ARG A 34 -5.78 0.43 6.69
C ARG A 34 -5.03 0.93 7.91
N LYS A 35 -5.77 1.24 8.97
CA LYS A 35 -5.23 1.51 10.30
C LYS A 35 -5.96 0.61 11.29
N ASN A 36 -5.21 -0.19 12.05
CA ASN A 36 -5.77 -1.19 12.96
C ASN A 36 -6.80 -2.11 12.26
N GLY A 37 -6.49 -2.55 11.04
CA GLY A 37 -7.37 -3.40 10.22
C GLY A 37 -8.51 -2.68 9.50
N VAL A 38 -8.85 -1.45 9.87
CA VAL A 38 -9.97 -0.67 9.30
C VAL A 38 -9.50 0.16 8.11
N LEU A 39 -10.21 0.09 6.99
CA LEU A 39 -9.92 0.87 5.79
C LEU A 39 -10.36 2.34 5.98
N LEU A 40 -9.43 3.28 5.85
CA LEU A 40 -9.68 4.71 6.09
C LEU A 40 -10.43 5.41 4.95
N GLN A 41 -10.21 4.96 3.71
CA GLN A 41 -10.82 5.55 2.52
C GLN A 41 -11.23 4.44 1.57
N SER A 42 -12.48 4.50 1.12
CA SER A 42 -13.06 3.60 0.13
C SER A 42 -13.73 4.41 -0.98
N GLY A 43 -14.00 3.76 -2.10
CA GLY A 43 -14.56 4.42 -3.28
C GLY A 43 -13.50 5.01 -4.20
N LYS A 44 -13.95 5.82 -5.16
CA LYS A 44 -13.15 6.35 -6.26
C LYS A 44 -12.58 7.72 -5.88
N VAL A 45 -11.38 8.00 -6.36
CA VAL A 45 -10.83 9.36 -6.39
C VAL A 45 -11.65 10.15 -7.41
N ILE A 46 -12.17 11.31 -7.03
CA ILE A 46 -13.00 12.15 -7.90
C ILE A 46 -12.33 13.51 -8.06
N ALA A 47 -12.22 13.98 -9.31
CA ALA A 47 -11.51 15.21 -9.64
C ALA A 47 -12.14 16.48 -9.02
N ALA A 48 -13.41 16.42 -8.63
CA ALA A 48 -14.11 17.53 -7.98
C ALA A 48 -13.69 17.71 -6.50
N GLU A 49 -13.15 16.67 -5.85
CA GLU A 49 -12.68 16.77 -4.48
C GLU A 49 -11.26 17.36 -4.43
N PRO A 50 -10.95 18.19 -3.42
CA PRO A 50 -9.59 18.65 -3.20
C PRO A 50 -8.64 17.46 -3.03
N VAL A 51 -7.44 17.53 -3.63
CA VAL A 51 -6.42 16.47 -3.48
C VAL A 51 -6.08 16.19 -2.01
N SER A 52 -6.14 17.22 -1.17
CA SER A 52 -5.92 17.11 0.28
C SER A 52 -6.89 16.17 0.98
N THR A 53 -8.10 15.96 0.44
CA THR A 53 -9.08 14.98 0.94
C THR A 53 -8.48 13.58 0.99
N TYR A 54 -7.56 13.25 0.08
CA TYR A 54 -6.96 11.92 -0.02
C TYR A 54 -5.61 11.78 0.70
N TYR A 55 -5.02 12.87 1.21
CA TYR A 55 -3.72 12.82 1.89
C TYR A 55 -3.66 11.84 3.07
N PRO A 56 -4.65 11.78 3.97
CA PRO A 56 -4.60 10.83 5.09
C PRO A 56 -4.54 9.38 4.61
N ALA A 57 -5.31 9.03 3.59
CA ALA A 57 -5.33 7.71 3.00
C ALA A 57 -3.99 7.37 2.34
N VAL A 58 -3.48 8.23 1.46
CA VAL A 58 -2.21 8.01 0.76
C VAL A 58 -1.05 7.87 1.76
N ARG A 59 -0.99 8.75 2.78
CA ARG A 59 0.03 8.66 3.83
C ARG A 59 -0.06 7.35 4.60
N GLN A 60 -1.27 6.90 4.96
CA GLN A 60 -1.43 5.62 5.66
C GLN A 60 -1.02 4.42 4.80
N ALA A 61 -1.38 4.41 3.51
CA ALA A 61 -0.98 3.35 2.59
C ALA A 61 0.55 3.29 2.43
N ALA A 62 1.21 4.44 2.27
CA ALA A 62 2.66 4.53 2.21
C ALA A 62 3.34 4.11 3.53
N ALA A 63 2.80 4.51 4.68
CA ALA A 63 3.29 4.09 6.00
C ALA A 63 3.18 2.57 6.21
N ASN A 64 2.11 1.96 5.70
CA ASN A 64 1.96 0.51 5.70
C ASN A 64 3.01 -0.15 4.79
N ALA A 65 3.29 0.39 3.60
CA ALA A 65 4.35 -0.14 2.74
C ALA A 65 5.73 -0.04 3.41
N LEU A 66 6.04 1.09 4.02
CA LEU A 66 7.30 1.28 4.75
C LEU A 66 7.41 0.31 5.93
N THR A 67 6.36 0.15 6.72
CA THR A 67 6.33 -0.80 7.84
C THR A 67 6.57 -2.24 7.36
N ALA A 68 5.95 -2.65 6.26
CA ALA A 68 6.17 -3.99 5.68
C ALA A 68 7.64 -4.19 5.27
N ALA A 69 8.26 -3.17 4.66
CA ALA A 69 9.67 -3.23 4.29
C ALA A 69 10.59 -3.28 5.51
N VAL A 70 10.37 -2.41 6.51
CA VAL A 70 11.14 -2.36 7.76
C VAL A 70 11.06 -3.68 8.52
N ASN A 71 9.88 -4.30 8.58
CA ASN A 71 9.69 -5.60 9.24
C ASN A 71 10.44 -6.76 8.52
N THR A 72 11.01 -6.51 7.34
CA THR A 72 11.82 -7.48 6.58
C THR A 72 13.34 -7.23 6.75
N LEU A 73 13.74 -6.17 7.46
CA LEU A 73 15.15 -5.92 7.78
C LEU A 73 15.67 -6.94 8.79
N MET A 74 16.92 -7.33 8.62
CA MET A 74 17.68 -8.06 9.63
C MET A 74 18.40 -7.07 10.57
N GLU A 75 18.87 -7.57 11.71
CA GLU A 75 19.58 -6.75 12.69
C GLU A 75 20.78 -6.05 12.06
N GLY A 76 20.88 -4.74 12.29
CA GLY A 76 21.95 -3.89 11.75
C GLY A 76 21.73 -3.39 10.31
N GLU A 77 20.69 -3.84 9.60
CA GLU A 77 20.39 -3.34 8.26
C GLU A 77 19.58 -2.04 8.28
N GLN A 78 19.67 -1.29 7.18
CA GLN A 78 18.92 -0.05 6.95
C GLN A 78 18.39 -0.01 5.52
N LEU A 79 17.22 0.63 5.35
CA LEU A 79 16.71 0.95 4.01
C LEU A 79 17.48 2.16 3.46
N MET A 80 18.26 1.95 2.40
CA MET A 80 19.07 3.02 1.83
C MET A 80 18.29 3.93 0.86
N GLN A 81 17.38 3.36 0.08
CA GLN A 81 16.61 4.11 -0.91
C GLN A 81 15.32 3.38 -1.26
N ILE A 82 14.27 4.14 -1.59
CA ILE A 82 13.08 3.62 -2.26
C ILE A 82 13.33 3.69 -3.76
N LEU A 83 13.54 2.55 -4.40
CA LEU A 83 13.87 2.49 -5.84
C LEU A 83 12.66 2.76 -6.74
N SER A 84 11.47 2.39 -6.27
CA SER A 84 10.22 2.51 -7.03
C SER A 84 9.03 2.55 -6.08
N LEU A 85 7.97 3.25 -6.49
CA LEU A 85 6.68 3.26 -5.83
C LEU A 85 5.57 3.17 -6.88
N THR A 86 4.92 2.00 -6.96
CA THR A 86 3.75 1.81 -7.81
C THR A 86 2.49 2.01 -6.98
N VAL A 87 1.66 2.97 -7.38
CA VAL A 87 0.42 3.33 -6.67
C VAL A 87 -0.78 3.07 -7.58
N TYR A 88 -1.82 2.44 -7.02
CA TYR A 88 -3.11 2.28 -7.66
C TYR A 88 -4.16 3.08 -6.89
N HIS A 89 -5.04 3.76 -7.61
CA HIS A 89 -6.22 4.39 -7.05
C HIS A 89 -7.46 4.04 -7.86
N GLY A 90 -8.62 4.02 -7.21
CA GLY A 90 -9.89 3.80 -7.90
C GLY A 90 -10.25 5.02 -8.73
N GLU A 91 -10.53 4.81 -10.01
CA GLU A 91 -10.98 5.85 -10.93
C GLU A 91 -12.50 5.81 -11.16
N PRO A 92 -13.16 6.95 -11.44
CA PRO A 92 -14.49 6.99 -12.00
C PRO A 92 -14.58 6.13 -13.26
N SER A 93 -15.70 5.43 -13.42
CA SER A 93 -15.88 4.63 -14.62
C SER A 93 -16.07 5.60 -15.78
N VAL A 94 -15.20 5.55 -16.79
CA VAL A 94 -15.47 6.23 -18.05
C VAL A 94 -16.64 5.50 -18.69
N LYS A 95 -17.77 6.20 -18.92
CA LYS A 95 -18.82 5.67 -19.80
C LYS A 95 -18.22 5.62 -21.20
N LEU A 96 -17.84 4.42 -21.65
CA LEU A 96 -17.49 4.23 -23.05
C LEU A 96 -18.70 4.59 -23.91
N PRO A 97 -18.51 5.28 -25.06
CA PRO A 97 -19.59 5.49 -26.00
C PRO A 97 -20.17 4.13 -26.41
N PRO A 98 -21.49 4.05 -26.68
CA PRO A 98 -22.11 2.81 -27.13
C PRO A 98 -21.36 2.30 -28.36
N GLN A 99 -20.88 1.06 -28.30
CA GLN A 99 -20.29 0.42 -29.47
C GLN A 99 -21.43 0.21 -30.47
N ASN A 100 -21.35 0.90 -31.61
CA ASN A 100 -22.27 0.67 -32.71
C ASN A 100 -22.02 -0.76 -33.20
N LYS A 101 -22.96 -1.67 -32.94
CA LYS A 101 -22.93 -3.01 -33.54
C LYS A 101 -23.14 -2.82 -35.04
N ALA A 102 -22.14 -3.17 -35.83
CA ALA A 102 -22.28 -3.38 -37.26
C ALA A 102 -23.15 -4.61 -37.54
#